data_AF-A0A165X9R4-F1
#
_entry.id   AF-A0A165X9R4-F1
#
_cell.length_a   1.000
_cell.length_b   1.000
_cell.length_c   1.000
_cell.angle_alpha   90.00
_cell.angle_beta   90.00
_cell.angle_gamma   90.00
#
_symmetry.space_group_name_H-M   'P 1'
#
loop_
_entity.id
_entity.type
_entity.pdbx_description
1 polymer ?
#
loop_
_entity_poly.entity_id
_entity_poly.type
_entity_poly.pdbx_seq_one_letter_code
_entity_poly.pdbx_strand_id
1 'polypeptide(L)'
;LDTEIEGMRAILGTALATRNRLSVADNLPAKILGHIFLDLATMLPMGQCEPGLKRLGWLTVTHVSRRWRSTAIDYPVLWSKLAFDNSQPW
;
A
#
# COMPACT_ATOMS: atom_id res chain seq x y z
N LEU A 1 9.16 -24.33 -17.30
CA LEU A 1 8.13 -24.07 -16.27
C LEU A 1 8.50 -22.89 -15.38
N ASP A 2 9.49 -22.97 -14.48
CA ASP A 2 9.81 -21.83 -13.59
C ASP A 2 10.28 -20.57 -14.33
N THR A 3 11.09 -20.73 -15.37
CA THR A 3 11.51 -19.62 -16.25
C THR A 3 10.36 -18.97 -17.00
N GLU A 4 9.35 -19.75 -17.40
CA GLU A 4 8.17 -19.25 -18.09
C GLU A 4 7.25 -18.48 -17.13
N ILE A 5 7.08 -18.99 -15.89
CA ILE A 5 6.34 -18.31 -14.82
C ILE A 5 6.99 -16.97 -14.49
N GLU A 6 8.32 -16.93 -14.39
CA GLU A 6 9.04 -15.68 -14.09
C GLU A 6 8.94 -14.67 -15.24
N GLY A 7 9.02 -15.15 -16.49
CA GLY A 7 8.75 -14.34 -17.67
C GLY A 7 7.35 -13.73 -17.67
N MET A 8 6.32 -14.52 -17.32
CA MET A 8 4.94 -14.03 -17.21
C MET A 8 4.77 -13.00 -16.09
N ARG A 9 5.39 -13.20 -14.92
CA ARG A 9 5.38 -12.24 -13.81
C ARG A 9 6.03 -10.91 -14.19
N ALA A 10 7.13 -10.94 -14.92
CA ALA A 10 7.79 -9.73 -15.41
C ALA A 10 6.85 -8.92 -16.34
N ILE A 11 6.19 -9.59 -17.28
CA ILE A 11 5.23 -8.95 -18.21
C ILE A 11 4.02 -8.38 -17.45
N LEU A 12 3.45 -9.13 -16.51
CA LEU A 12 2.36 -8.65 -15.65
C LEU A 12 2.80 -7.44 -14.83
N GLY A 13 4.02 -7.48 -14.27
CA GLY A 13 4.59 -6.39 -13.49
C GLY A 13 4.75 -5.10 -14.29
N THR A 14 5.21 -5.19 -15.55
CA THR A 14 5.35 -4.02 -16.44
C THR A 14 4.00 -3.46 -16.89
N ALA A 15 3.04 -4.32 -17.22
CA ALA A 15 1.68 -3.91 -17.58
C ALA A 15 0.97 -3.20 -16.41
N LEU A 16 1.06 -3.75 -15.19
CA LEU A 16 0.48 -3.14 -13.99
C LEU A 16 1.16 -1.81 -13.64
N ALA A 17 2.49 -1.72 -13.76
CA ALA A 17 3.20 -0.46 -13.55
C ALA A 17 2.77 0.62 -14.56
N THR A 18 2.56 0.24 -15.83
CA THR A 18 2.07 1.16 -16.86
C THR A 18 0.65 1.63 -16.56
N ARG A 19 -0.25 0.71 -16.15
CA ARG A 19 -1.61 1.07 -15.73
C ARG A 19 -1.60 2.06 -14.56
N ASN A 20 -0.76 1.80 -13.56
CA ASN A 20 -0.63 2.68 -12.40
C ASN A 20 -0.13 4.06 -12.82
N ARG A 21 0.90 4.17 -13.68
CA ARG A 21 1.38 5.46 -14.21
C ARG A 21 0.29 6.28 -14.91
N LEU A 22 -0.66 5.62 -15.57
CA LEU A 22 -1.79 6.28 -16.25
C LEU A 22 -2.92 6.67 -15.30
N SER A 23 -2.91 6.21 -14.05
CA SER A 23 -3.90 6.58 -13.04
C SER A 23 -3.68 8.02 -12.57
N VAL A 24 -4.78 8.77 -12.40
CA VAL A 24 -4.75 10.12 -11.82
C VAL A 24 -4.09 10.11 -10.44
N ALA A 25 -4.41 9.11 -9.62
CA ALA A 25 -3.85 8.99 -8.28
C ALA A 25 -2.33 8.80 -8.28
N ASP A 26 -1.79 8.18 -9.34
CA ASP A 26 -0.34 7.97 -9.47
C ASP A 26 0.41 9.16 -10.10
N ASN A 27 -0.31 10.20 -10.51
CA ASN A 27 0.25 11.47 -11.00
C ASN A 27 0.22 12.59 -9.95
N LEU A 28 -0.44 12.38 -8.81
CA LEU A 28 -0.47 13.35 -7.70
C LEU A 28 0.92 13.56 -7.08
N PRO A 29 1.35 14.78 -6.73
CA PRO A 29 2.62 14.98 -6.02
C PRO A 29 2.71 14.13 -4.75
N ALA A 30 3.91 13.66 -4.41
CA ALA A 30 4.14 12.77 -3.25
C ALA A 30 3.58 13.34 -1.94
N LYS A 31 3.69 14.67 -1.73
CA LYS A 31 3.11 15.35 -0.56
C LYS A 31 1.58 15.20 -0.49
N ILE A 32 0.88 15.40 -1.60
CA ILE A 32 -0.58 15.27 -1.67
C ILE A 32 -1.00 13.83 -1.41
N LEU A 33 -0.27 12.88 -2.02
CA LEU A 33 -0.51 11.47 -1.82
C LEU A 33 -0.27 11.05 -0.35
N GLY A 34 0.77 11.60 0.30
CA GLY A 34 1.03 11.40 1.73
C GLY A 34 -0.07 11.94 2.65
N HIS A 35 -0.65 13.11 2.33
CA HIS A 35 -1.81 13.63 3.07
C HIS A 35 -3.04 12.73 2.90
N ILE A 36 -3.31 12.26 1.68
CA ILE A 36 -4.41 11.30 1.44
C ILE A 36 -4.21 10.02 2.26
N PHE A 37 -2.98 9.50 2.32
CA PHE A 37 -2.68 8.33 3.13
C PHE A 37 -2.92 8.57 4.63
N LEU A 38 -2.64 9.78 5.12
CA LEU A 38 -2.86 10.14 6.52
C LEU A 38 -4.36 10.19 6.86
N ASP A 39 -5.16 10.75 5.96
CA ASP A 39 -6.62 10.75 6.10
C ASP A 39 -7.16 9.31 6.09
N LEU A 40 -6.63 8.46 5.19
CA LEU A 40 -6.96 7.03 5.16
C LEU A 40 -6.56 6.32 6.46
N ALA A 41 -5.42 6.64 7.06
CA ALA A 41 -4.99 6.08 8.34
C ALA A 41 -5.94 6.42 9.49
N THR A 42 -6.62 7.57 9.40
CA THR A 42 -7.63 7.98 10.38
C THR A 42 -8.97 7.27 10.16
N MET A 43 -9.38 7.05 8.90
CA MET A 43 -10.66 6.42 8.56
C MET A 43 -10.61 4.88 8.60
N LEU A 44 -9.43 4.29 8.32
CA LEU A 44 -9.20 2.85 8.20
C LEU A 44 -8.02 2.43 9.10
N PRO A 45 -8.17 2.50 10.43
CA PRO A 45 -7.15 2.03 11.35
C PRO A 45 -6.89 0.53 11.20
N MET A 46 -5.66 0.11 11.51
CA MET A 46 -5.30 -1.30 11.52
C MET A 46 -6.10 -2.08 12.57
N GLY A 47 -6.39 -3.35 12.30
CA GLY A 47 -6.91 -4.29 13.30
C GLY A 47 -8.38 -4.12 13.72
N GLN A 48 -9.12 -3.14 13.19
CA GLN A 48 -10.49 -2.84 13.66
C GLN A 48 -11.62 -3.53 12.86
N CYS A 49 -11.34 -4.49 11.98
CA CYS A 49 -12.41 -5.17 11.24
C CYS A 49 -12.04 -6.61 10.82
N GLU A 50 -13.10 -7.42 10.67
CA GLU A 50 -13.22 -8.82 10.24
C GLU A 50 -12.06 -9.43 9.40
N PRO A 51 -11.86 -10.76 9.44
CA PRO A 51 -10.74 -11.43 8.77
C PRO A 51 -10.64 -11.08 7.27
N GLY A 52 -9.47 -10.58 6.83
CA GLY A 52 -9.19 -10.29 5.41
C GLY A 52 -8.38 -9.00 5.18
N LEU A 53 -8.47 -8.45 3.97
CA LEU A 53 -7.77 -7.21 3.53
C LEU A 53 -8.05 -6.01 4.46
N LYS A 54 -9.17 -6.05 5.20
CA LYS A 54 -9.55 -5.05 6.20
C LYS A 54 -8.68 -5.07 7.46
N ARG A 55 -7.96 -6.16 7.78
CA ARG A 55 -7.02 -6.20 8.92
C ARG A 55 -5.84 -5.24 8.73
N LEU A 56 -5.38 -5.05 7.50
CA LEU A 56 -4.28 -4.14 7.17
C LEU A 56 -4.68 -2.66 7.27
N GLY A 57 -5.98 -2.35 7.20
CA GLY A 57 -6.47 -0.97 7.21
C GLY A 57 -5.77 -0.13 6.13
N TRP A 58 -5.23 1.02 6.54
CA TRP A 58 -4.49 1.90 5.64
C TRP A 58 -3.20 1.28 5.07
N LEU A 59 -2.59 0.24 5.66
CA LEU A 59 -1.37 -0.38 5.10
C LEU A 59 -1.57 -0.93 3.69
N THR A 60 -2.82 -1.19 3.28
CA THR A 60 -3.17 -1.58 1.92
C THR A 60 -2.62 -0.63 0.86
N VAL A 61 -2.47 0.66 1.16
CA VAL A 61 -1.86 1.65 0.23
C VAL A 61 -0.42 1.28 -0.16
N THR A 62 0.32 0.60 0.72
CA THR A 62 1.70 0.16 0.46
C THR A 62 1.78 -1.04 -0.49
N HIS A 63 0.65 -1.65 -0.82
CA HIS A 63 0.56 -2.79 -1.74
C HIS A 63 0.08 -2.41 -3.15
N VAL A 64 -0.35 -1.16 -3.37
CA VAL A 64 -0.90 -0.72 -4.67
C VAL A 64 0.17 -0.62 -5.76
N SER A 65 1.28 0.08 -5.47
CA SER A 65 2.38 0.27 -6.41
C SER A 65 3.70 0.51 -5.67
N ARG A 66 4.84 0.38 -6.37
CA ARG A 66 6.15 0.73 -5.82
C ARG A 66 6.22 2.21 -5.38
N ARG A 67 5.56 3.09 -6.13
CA ARG A 67 5.52 4.53 -5.86
C ARG A 67 4.71 4.87 -4.61
N TRP A 68 3.56 4.23 -4.43
CA TRP A 68 2.74 4.41 -3.23
C TRP A 68 3.48 3.90 -2.00
N ARG A 69 4.17 2.76 -2.12
CA ARG A 69 5.02 2.24 -1.05
C ARG A 69 6.14 3.21 -0.68
N SER A 70 6.89 3.72 -1.66
CA SER A 70 7.95 4.72 -1.39
C SER A 70 7.37 5.94 -0.70
N THR A 71 6.28 6.51 -1.24
CA THR A 71 5.65 7.71 -0.67
C THR A 71 5.16 7.48 0.77
N ALA A 72 4.59 6.32 1.07
CA ALA A 72 4.16 5.97 2.42
C ALA A 72 5.35 5.81 3.37
N ILE A 73 6.44 5.16 2.94
CA ILE A 73 7.68 5.02 3.74
C ILE A 73 8.31 6.40 4.01
N ASP A 74 8.33 7.28 3.01
CA ASP A 74 8.90 8.62 3.07
C ASP A 74 8.03 9.62 3.86
N TYR A 75 6.90 9.18 4.43
CA TYR A 75 5.99 10.01 5.22
C TYR A 75 5.89 9.51 6.68
N PRO A 76 6.87 9.85 7.55
CA PRO A 76 7.04 9.25 8.87
C PRO A 76 5.82 9.32 9.78
N VAL A 77 4.98 10.35 9.62
CA VAL A 77 3.81 10.55 10.48
C VAL A 77 2.80 9.39 10.37
N LEU A 78 2.74 8.69 9.23
CA LEU A 78 1.90 7.49 9.05
C LEU A 78 2.29 6.36 10.01
N TRP A 79 3.56 6.23 10.31
CA TRP A 79 4.12 5.15 11.12
C TRP A 79 4.19 5.49 12.62
N SER A 80 3.84 6.74 12.99
CA SER A 80 3.90 7.21 14.38
C SER A 80 2.86 6.58 15.30
N LYS A 81 1.77 6.03 14.74
CA LYS A 81 0.62 5.47 15.50
C LYS A 81 0.24 4.08 15.00
N LEU A 82 1.20 3.17 14.99
CA LEU A 82 0.92 1.76 14.72
C LEU A 82 0.36 1.11 15.98
N ALA A 83 -0.97 0.92 16.01
CA ALA A 83 -1.60 0.09 17.04
C ALA A 83 -1.41 -1.37 16.65
N PHE A 84 -0.41 -2.03 17.26
CA PHE A 84 -0.28 -3.48 17.18
C PHE A 84 -1.23 -4.10 18.20
N ASP A 85 -2.08 -5.00 17.71
CA ASP A 85 -2.85 -5.86 18.60
C ASP A 85 -1.88 -6.89 19.20
N ASN A 86 -1.40 -6.61 20.41
CA ASN A 86 -0.50 -7.49 21.17
C ASN A 86 -1.20 -8.76 21.69
N SER A 87 -2.46 -9.00 21.34
CA SER A 87 -3.23 -10.16 21.82
C SER A 87 -2.96 -11.45 21.05
N GLN A 88 -2.27 -11.42 19.91
CA GLN A 88 -1.85 -12.64 19.22
C GLN A 88 -0.49 -13.14 19.75
N PRO A 89 -0.40 -14.35 20.32
CA PRO A 89 0.87 -14.98 20.62
C PRO A 89 1.64 -15.29 19.33
N TRP A 90 2.96 -15.19 19.41
CA TRP A 90 3.93 -15.42 18.32
C TRP A 90 3.88 -16.86 17.79
#